data_AF-A0A959KWM0-F1
#
_entry.id   AF-A0A959KWM0-F1
#
_cell.length_a   1.000
_cell.length_b   1.000
_cell.length_c   1.000
_cell.angle_alpha   90.00
_cell.angle_beta   90.00
_cell.angle_gamma   90.00
#
_symmetry.space_group_name_H-M   'P 1'
#
loop_
_entity.id
_entity.type
_entity.pdbx_description
1 polymer ?
#
loop_
_entity_poly.entity_id
_entity_poly.type
_entity_poly.pdbx_seq_one_letter_code
_entity_poly.pdbx_strand_id
1 'polypeptide(L)'
;LAFTADGRQTSWEPDDRHPDIARLQLPEPLAPGATVRLYTPFRVQLPRYVSRSGHIGQSYYVAQWYPKPAVYDREGWHPMPYLEDGEFYSEFATYEVQLTLPYNYVVGATGALQTADERPFLIGRSIATEQHFV
;
A
#
# COMPACT_ATOMS: atom_id res chain seq x y z
N LEU A 1 4.09 2.89 14.59
CA LEU A 1 4.58 1.80 13.71
C LEU A 1 5.44 0.86 14.56
N ALA A 2 5.52 -0.42 14.18
CA ALA A 2 6.31 -1.41 14.91
C ALA A 2 7.02 -2.31 13.89
N PHE A 3 8.28 -2.00 13.58
CA PHE A 3 9.02 -2.68 12.54
C PHE A 3 9.78 -3.91 13.07
N THR A 4 9.83 -4.94 12.24
CA THR A 4 10.73 -6.08 12.41
C THR A 4 11.50 -6.33 11.12
N ALA A 5 12.77 -6.71 11.25
CA ALA A 5 13.62 -7.19 10.17
C ALA A 5 13.95 -8.67 10.44
N ASP A 6 13.52 -9.56 9.55
CA ASP A 6 13.65 -11.02 9.70
C ASP A 6 13.15 -11.53 11.07
N GLY A 7 12.03 -10.96 11.53
CA GLY A 7 11.40 -11.29 12.82
C GLY A 7 12.06 -10.65 14.05
N ARG A 8 13.18 -9.95 13.90
CA ARG A 8 13.84 -9.21 14.99
C ARG A 8 13.32 -7.79 15.04
N GLN A 9 12.97 -7.31 16.23
CA GLN A 9 12.54 -5.93 16.43
C GLN A 9 13.65 -4.96 16.03
N THR A 10 13.27 -3.88 15.38
CA THR A 10 14.18 -2.81 14.95
C THR A 10 13.83 -1.50 15.63
N SER A 11 14.82 -0.61 15.77
CA SER A 11 14.58 0.78 16.14
C SER A 11 14.29 1.60 14.90
N TRP A 12 13.41 2.60 15.04
CA TRP A 12 13.09 3.55 13.98
C TRP A 12 12.86 4.93 14.57
N GLU A 13 13.09 5.95 13.76
CA GLU A 13 12.85 7.34 14.11
C GLU A 13 12.11 8.05 12.96
N PRO A 14 11.18 8.98 13.24
CA PRO A 14 10.59 9.81 12.21
C PRO A 14 11.65 10.76 11.62
N ASP A 15 11.45 11.21 10.39
CA ASP A 15 12.23 12.32 9.84
C ASP A 15 11.80 13.65 10.49
N ASP A 16 12.76 14.53 10.76
CA ASP A 16 12.51 15.80 11.44
C ASP A 16 11.64 16.78 10.64
N ARG A 17 11.65 16.67 9.30
CA ARG A 17 10.95 17.60 8.39
C ARG A 17 9.68 17.02 7.81
N HIS A 18 9.66 15.70 7.61
CA HIS A 18 8.60 15.02 6.88
C HIS A 18 7.97 13.94 7.79
N PRO A 19 6.74 14.17 8.31
CA PRO A 19 6.12 13.29 9.30
C PRO A 19 5.73 11.91 8.77
N ASP A 20 5.77 11.75 7.45
CA ASP A 20 5.44 10.56 6.68
C ASP A 20 6.69 9.76 6.26
N ILE A 21 7.89 10.21 6.65
CA ILE A 21 9.14 9.50 6.46
C ILE A 21 9.61 8.92 7.80
N ALA A 22 10.07 7.67 7.78
CA ALA A 22 10.69 7.02 8.93
C ALA A 22 12.02 6.38 8.52
N ARG A 23 13.04 6.54 9.36
CA ARG A 23 14.34 5.90 9.20
C ARG A 23 14.39 4.64 10.06
N LEU A 24 14.71 3.52 9.43
CA LEU A 24 14.78 2.23 10.06
C LEU A 24 16.23 1.81 10.26
N GLN A 25 16.63 1.48 11.48
CA GLN A 25 17.94 0.88 11.72
C GLN A 25 17.83 -0.65 11.69
N LEU A 26 18.50 -1.26 10.73
CA LEU A 26 18.57 -2.72 10.65
C LEU A 26 19.42 -3.26 11.81
N PRO A 27 19.06 -4.41 12.40
CA PRO A 27 19.86 -5.03 13.47
C PRO A 27 21.25 -5.45 13.01
N GLU A 28 21.38 -5.76 11.71
CA GLU A 28 22.61 -6.19 11.06
C GLU A 28 22.76 -5.46 9.72
N PRO A 29 23.98 -5.08 9.30
CA PRO A 29 24.21 -4.49 7.99
C PRO A 29 23.77 -5.42 6.85
N LEU A 30 23.09 -4.86 5.84
CA LEU A 30 22.67 -5.60 4.66
C LEU A 30 23.76 -5.56 3.58
N ALA A 31 24.36 -6.70 3.27
CA ALA A 31 25.38 -6.80 2.23
C ALA A 31 24.79 -6.66 0.81
N PRO A 32 25.58 -6.25 -0.20
CA PRO A 32 25.11 -6.20 -1.59
C PRO A 32 24.55 -7.55 -2.06
N GLY A 33 23.36 -7.53 -2.67
CA GLY A 33 22.65 -8.73 -3.14
C GLY A 33 21.95 -9.54 -2.04
N ALA A 34 22.13 -9.20 -0.77
CA ALA A 34 21.37 -9.81 0.32
C ALA A 34 19.92 -9.29 0.35
N THR A 35 19.06 -10.03 1.04
CA THR A 35 17.64 -9.70 1.20
C THR A 35 17.29 -9.66 2.69
N VAL A 36 16.41 -8.74 3.08
CA VAL A 36 15.81 -8.65 4.41
C VAL A 36 14.30 -8.59 4.28
N ARG A 37 13.56 -9.27 5.16
CA ARG A 37 12.10 -9.18 5.22
C ARG A 37 11.69 -8.17 6.27
N LEU A 38 11.08 -7.09 5.82
CA LEU A 38 10.52 -6.06 6.69
C LEU A 38 9.03 -6.31 6.91
N TYR A 39 8.59 -6.14 8.16
CA TYR A 39 7.19 -6.17 8.52
C TYR A 39 6.86 -5.01 9.45
N THR A 40 5.69 -4.40 9.26
CA THR A 40 5.14 -3.43 10.20
C THR A 40 3.61 -3.41 10.09
N PRO A 41 2.87 -3.40 11.22
CA PRO A 41 1.47 -3.04 11.18
C PRO A 41 1.36 -1.53 11.01
N PHE A 42 0.44 -1.11 10.15
CA PHE A 42 0.14 0.30 9.94
C PHE A 42 -1.37 0.53 9.85
N ARG A 43 -1.77 1.76 10.14
CA ARG A 43 -3.16 2.22 10.02
C ARG A 43 -3.15 3.53 9.27
N VAL A 44 -4.01 3.64 8.26
CA VAL A 44 -4.24 4.87 7.53
C VAL A 44 -5.67 5.32 7.76
N GLN A 45 -5.84 6.61 8.05
CA GLN A 45 -7.14 7.25 8.02
C GLN A 45 -7.32 7.88 6.64
N LEU A 46 -8.28 7.37 5.87
CA LEU A 46 -8.56 7.91 4.56
C LEU A 46 -9.26 9.27 4.70
N PRO A 47 -8.74 10.35 4.08
CA PRO A 47 -9.38 11.65 4.10
C PRO A 47 -10.62 11.67 3.20
N ARG A 48 -11.34 12.79 3.18
CA ARG A 48 -12.25 13.10 2.06
C ARG A 48 -11.45 12.99 0.76
N TYR A 49 -12.08 12.49 -0.30
CA TYR A 49 -11.40 12.31 -1.59
C TYR A 49 -10.67 13.57 -2.05
N VAL A 50 -9.36 13.44 -2.24
CA VAL A 50 -8.48 14.46 -2.80
C VAL A 50 -7.58 13.78 -3.84
N SER A 51 -7.61 14.28 -5.07
CA SER A 51 -6.80 13.81 -6.20
C SER A 51 -6.98 12.32 -6.53
N ARG A 52 -6.30 11.42 -5.81
CA ARG A 52 -6.14 9.98 -6.10
C ARG A 52 -6.54 9.05 -4.95
N SER A 53 -6.75 9.58 -3.75
CA SER A 53 -7.01 8.77 -2.54
C SER A 53 -8.03 9.46 -1.62
N GLY A 54 -8.72 8.66 -0.81
CA GLY A 54 -9.75 9.12 0.11
C GLY A 54 -11.13 8.55 -0.20
N HIS A 55 -12.18 9.16 0.33
CA HIS A 55 -13.53 8.64 0.19
C HIS A 55 -14.59 9.70 -0.09
N ILE A 56 -15.67 9.30 -0.77
CA ILE A 56 -16.90 10.07 -1.00
C ILE A 56 -18.07 9.20 -0.56
N GLY A 57 -18.74 9.54 0.54
CA GLY A 57 -19.80 8.70 1.10
C GLY A 57 -19.28 7.31 1.47
N GLN A 58 -19.80 6.28 0.81
CA GLN A 58 -19.39 4.87 0.96
C GLN A 58 -18.50 4.36 -0.18
N SER A 59 -17.98 5.25 -1.03
CA SER A 59 -17.00 4.91 -2.06
C SER A 59 -15.61 5.26 -1.59
N TYR A 60 -14.67 4.31 -1.67
CA TYR A 60 -13.31 4.44 -1.19
C TYR A 60 -12.33 4.27 -2.33
N TYR A 61 -11.38 5.19 -2.44
CA TYR A 61 -10.30 5.21 -3.41
C TYR A 61 -8.99 5.11 -2.62
N VAL A 62 -8.26 4.03 -2.84
CA VAL A 62 -7.14 3.66 -1.97
C VAL A 62 -5.90 3.48 -2.83
N ALA A 63 -5.18 4.59 -3.04
CA ALA A 63 -3.91 4.65 -3.75
C ALA A 63 -2.80 5.15 -2.82
N GLN A 64 -1.56 4.70 -3.05
CA GLN A 64 -0.36 5.17 -2.33
C GLN A 64 -0.51 5.15 -0.79
N TRP A 65 -1.11 4.08 -0.28
CA TRP A 65 -1.69 4.00 1.05
C TRP A 65 -0.87 3.15 2.04
N TYR A 66 0.27 2.62 1.61
CA TYR A 66 1.11 1.73 2.41
C TYR A 66 2.55 2.29 2.54
N PRO A 67 3.27 2.00 3.64
CA PRO A 67 4.67 2.38 3.77
C PRO A 67 5.53 1.68 2.74
N LYS A 68 6.28 2.45 1.94
CA LYS A 68 7.14 1.94 0.88
C LYS A 68 8.61 2.25 1.20
N PRO A 69 9.56 1.32 0.97
CA PRO A 69 10.97 1.61 1.07
C PRO A 69 11.38 2.78 0.15
N ALA A 70 12.24 3.66 0.65
CA ALA A 70 12.91 4.65 -0.20
C ALA A 70 13.82 3.94 -1.21
N VAL A 71 14.03 4.55 -2.38
CA VAL A 71 14.96 4.00 -3.37
C VAL A 71 16.39 4.24 -2.92
N TYR A 72 17.25 3.25 -3.06
CA TYR A 72 18.69 3.37 -2.86
C TYR A 72 19.41 3.16 -4.19
N ASP A 73 20.20 4.14 -4.61
CA ASP A 73 20.99 4.06 -5.84
C ASP A 73 22.44 4.55 -5.61
N ARG A 74 23.14 4.92 -6.69
CA ARG A 74 24.53 5.39 -6.66
C ARG A 74 24.72 6.69 -5.87
N GLU A 75 23.68 7.49 -5.67
CA GLU A 75 23.68 8.75 -4.93
C GLU A 75 23.22 8.56 -3.48
N GLY A 76 22.82 7.33 -3.11
CA GLY A 76 22.39 6.96 -1.77
C GLY A 76 20.88 6.78 -1.67
N TRP A 77 20.34 7.01 -0.47
CA TRP A 77 18.92 6.92 -0.21
C TRP A 77 18.18 8.16 -0.71
N HIS A 78 17.03 7.94 -1.36
CA HIS A 78 16.13 8.99 -1.84
C HIS A 78 14.82 8.98 -1.03
N PRO A 79 14.82 9.50 0.22
CA PRO A 79 13.61 9.60 1.04
C PRO A 79 12.71 10.72 0.49
N MET A 80 11.71 10.35 -0.29
CA MET A 80 10.76 11.29 -0.87
C MET A 80 9.47 11.29 -0.03
N PRO A 81 9.02 12.45 0.49
CA PRO A 81 7.75 12.56 1.18
C PRO A 81 6.59 12.42 0.19
N TYR A 82 5.39 12.20 0.71
CA TYR A 82 4.13 12.24 0.00
C TYR A 82 3.98 13.57 -0.75
N LEU A 83 3.74 13.48 -2.05
CA LEU A 83 3.51 14.62 -2.93
C LEU A 83 2.02 14.66 -3.27
N GLU A 84 1.39 15.81 -3.04
CA GLU A 84 -0.01 16.02 -3.44
C GLU A 84 -0.15 15.92 -4.97
N ASP A 85 0.77 16.59 -5.67
CA ASP A 85 0.86 16.62 -7.13
C ASP A 85 2.17 15.98 -7.61
N GLY A 86 2.06 15.09 -8.60
CA GLY A 86 3.22 14.41 -9.21
C GLY A 86 3.37 12.94 -8.83
N GLU A 87 4.50 12.37 -9.24
CA GLU A 87 4.83 10.95 -9.04
C GLU A 87 6.07 10.79 -8.16
N PHE A 88 6.19 9.61 -7.56
CA PHE A 88 7.26 9.28 -6.62
C PHE A 88 8.40 8.56 -7.32
N TYR A 89 9.63 8.83 -6.90
CA TYR A 89 10.71 7.93 -7.24
C TYR A 89 10.48 6.58 -6.53
N SER A 90 10.39 5.51 -7.31
CA SER A 90 9.99 4.18 -6.84
C SER A 90 10.60 3.10 -7.71
N GLU A 91 10.90 1.97 -7.08
CA GLU A 91 11.22 0.73 -7.78
C GLU A 91 9.97 -0.09 -8.11
N PHE A 92 10.13 -1.04 -9.03
CA PHE A 92 9.13 -2.04 -9.35
C PHE A 92 9.09 -3.14 -8.29
N ALA A 93 7.91 -3.68 -8.03
CA ALA A 93 7.72 -4.81 -7.15
C ALA A 93 6.56 -5.68 -7.60
N THR A 94 6.57 -6.93 -7.15
CA THR A 94 5.41 -7.83 -7.23
C THR A 94 4.62 -7.73 -5.94
N TYR A 95 3.31 -7.62 -6.05
CA TYR A 95 2.42 -7.43 -4.90
C TYR A 95 1.47 -8.62 -4.75
N GLU A 96 1.38 -9.13 -3.53
CA GLU A 96 0.26 -9.93 -3.07
C GLU A 96 -0.56 -9.06 -2.13
N VAL A 97 -1.86 -8.89 -2.42
CA VAL A 97 -2.76 -8.03 -1.65
C VAL A 97 -3.97 -8.85 -1.23
N GLN A 98 -4.20 -8.89 0.08
CA GLN A 98 -5.37 -9.51 0.68
C GLN A 98 -6.24 -8.41 1.29
N LEU A 99 -7.53 -8.40 0.93
CA LEU A 99 -8.49 -7.40 1.37
C LEU A 99 -9.64 -8.08 2.10
N THR A 100 -9.98 -7.57 3.27
CA THR A 100 -11.17 -7.98 4.02
C THR A 100 -12.09 -6.77 4.14
N LEU A 101 -13.31 -6.90 3.63
CA LEU A 101 -14.29 -5.81 3.53
C LEU A 101 -15.68 -6.32 3.90
N PRO A 102 -16.63 -5.44 4.27
CA PRO A 102 -18.03 -5.83 4.39
C PRO A 102 -18.58 -6.39 3.06
N TYR A 103 -19.48 -7.37 3.13
CA TYR A 103 -19.94 -8.17 1.99
C TYR A 103 -20.53 -7.36 0.82
N ASN A 104 -21.03 -6.15 1.11
CA ASN A 104 -21.72 -5.31 0.13
C ASN A 104 -20.77 -4.44 -0.71
N TYR A 105 -19.45 -4.51 -0.48
CA TYR A 105 -18.45 -3.79 -1.25
C TYR A 105 -17.98 -4.62 -2.45
N VAL A 106 -17.71 -3.92 -3.55
CA VAL A 106 -17.08 -4.50 -4.75
C VAL A 106 -15.71 -3.85 -4.92
N VAL A 107 -14.68 -4.66 -5.15
CA VAL A 107 -13.30 -4.19 -5.35
C VAL A 107 -12.99 -4.06 -6.83
N GLY A 108 -12.58 -2.86 -7.25
CA GLY A 108 -11.89 -2.65 -8.52
C GLY A 108 -10.39 -2.47 -8.26
N ALA A 109 -9.56 -3.35 -8.80
CA ALA A 109 -8.10 -3.32 -8.61
C ALA A 109 -7.38 -3.87 -9.84
N THR A 110 -6.09 -3.55 -9.94
CA THR A 110 -5.18 -4.18 -10.90
C THR A 110 -4.76 -5.57 -10.40
N GLY A 111 -4.18 -6.38 -11.30
CA GLY A 111 -3.73 -7.74 -11.00
C GLY A 111 -4.78 -8.80 -11.29
N ALA A 112 -4.56 -10.02 -10.77
CA ALA A 112 -5.42 -11.17 -11.01
C ALA A 112 -6.12 -11.60 -9.72
N LEU A 113 -7.45 -11.65 -9.73
CA LEU A 113 -8.25 -12.16 -8.61
C LEU A 113 -7.89 -13.61 -8.31
N GLN A 114 -7.42 -13.86 -7.09
CA GLN A 114 -7.04 -15.21 -6.61
C GLN A 114 -8.15 -15.90 -5.80
N THR A 115 -9.05 -15.14 -5.16
CA THR A 115 -10.13 -15.70 -4.34
C THR A 115 -11.21 -16.34 -5.23
N ALA A 116 -11.32 -17.67 -5.18
CA ALA A 116 -12.23 -18.43 -6.04
C ALA A 116 -13.71 -18.05 -5.83
N ASP A 117 -14.13 -17.93 -4.57
CA ASP A 117 -15.54 -17.68 -4.21
C ASP A 117 -16.00 -16.24 -4.50
N GLU A 118 -15.05 -15.31 -4.70
CA GLU A 118 -15.35 -13.93 -5.07
C GLU A 118 -15.83 -13.82 -6.53
N ARG A 119 -15.39 -14.73 -7.41
CA ARG A 119 -15.71 -14.68 -8.84
C ARG A 119 -17.22 -14.84 -9.11
N PRO A 120 -17.93 -15.84 -8.57
CA PRO A 120 -19.38 -15.95 -8.71
C PRO A 120 -20.14 -14.72 -8.21
N PHE A 121 -19.70 -14.13 -7.09
CA PHE A 121 -20.29 -12.90 -6.54
C PHE A 121 -20.20 -11.75 -7.55
N LEU A 122 -19.02 -11.49 -8.11
CA LEU A 122 -18.80 -10.44 -9.10
C LEU A 122 -19.62 -10.65 -10.39
N ILE A 123 -19.73 -11.90 -10.87
CA ILE A 123 -20.58 -12.23 -12.03
C ILE A 123 -22.04 -11.90 -11.75
N GLY A 124 -22.54 -12.29 -10.56
CA GLY A 124 -23.91 -11.96 -10.15
C GLY A 124 -24.18 -10.45 -10.10
N ARG A 125 -23.20 -9.65 -9.64
CA ARG A 125 -23.28 -8.19 -9.65
C ARG A 125 -23.28 -7.61 -11.06
N SER A 126 -22.49 -8.16 -11.99
CA SER A 126 -22.49 -7.75 -13.40
C SER A 126 -23.86 -7.94 -14.03
N ILE A 127 -24.44 -9.14 -13.91
CA ILE A 127 -25.75 -9.49 -14.48
C ILE A 127 -26.85 -8.59 -13.92
N ALA A 128 -26.89 -8.42 -12.59
CA ALA A 128 -27.88 -7.55 -11.94
C ALA A 128 -27.77 -6.09 -12.41
N THR A 129 -26.56 -5.63 -12.72
CA THR A 129 -26.31 -4.26 -13.20
C THR A 129 -26.83 -4.10 -14.63
N GLU A 130 -26.54 -5.04 -15.52
CA GLU A 130 -27.03 -5.03 -16.92
C GLU A 130 -28.56 -4.95 -17.00
N GLN A 131 -29.28 -5.65 -16.13
CA GLN A 131 -30.75 -5.63 -16.07
C GLN A 131 -31.36 -4.27 -15.67
N HIS A 132 -30.58 -3.39 -15.03
CA HIS A 132 -31.05 -2.05 -14.63
C HIS A 132 -30.79 -0.99 -15.71
N PHE A 133 -30.00 -1.30 -16.74
CA PHE A 133 -29.63 -0.38 -17.82
C PHE A 133 -30.29 -0.75 -19.17
N VAL A 134 -31.26 -1.67 -19.17
CA VAL A 134 -32.10 -2.05 -20.33
C VAL A 134 -33.55 -1.65 -20.08
#